data_AF-A0A2T2REG3-F1
#
_entry.id   AF-A0A2T2REG3-F1
#
_cell.length_a   1.000
_cell.length_b   1.000
_cell.length_c   1.000
_cell.angle_alpha   90.00
_cell.angle_beta   90.00
_cell.angle_gamma   90.00
#
_symmetry.space_group_name_H-M   'P 1'
#
loop_
_entity.id
_entity.type
_entity.pdbx_description
1 polymer ?
#
loop_
_entity_poly.entity_id
_entity_poly.type
_entity_poly.pdbx_seq_one_letter_code
_entity_poly.pdbx_strand_id
1 'polypeptide(L)'
;HLMLLGPPGCGKSMLAQRLPGLLPPLERAAALEVAAVRSVAGRLDDAARLDQAPPFRAPHHATTAAALLGGGSGVARPGELSLAHRGVLFMDELFEWPRSLLDRLREPLEEGVVRLSRAKASVIYPARVQLVCAANPCPCGKEPCSCSDATLATYRERLSGPLADRLDLEPGRDVLEVGTGCG
;
A
#
# COMPACT_ATOMS: atom_id res chain seq x y z
N HIS A 1 2.69 10.58 -1.47
CA HIS A 1 2.91 9.12 -1.31
C HIS A 1 4.20 8.76 -2.06
N LEU A 2 4.52 7.50 -2.38
CA LEU A 2 5.77 7.19 -3.13
C LEU A 2 5.53 6.14 -4.23
N MET A 3 6.07 6.38 -5.43
CA MET A 3 6.10 5.41 -6.52
C MET A 3 7.55 5.03 -6.89
N LEU A 4 7.82 3.74 -6.96
CA LEU A 4 9.07 3.16 -7.44
C LEU A 4 8.85 2.59 -8.84
N LEU A 5 9.48 3.18 -9.85
CA LEU A 5 9.45 2.68 -11.22
C LEU A 5 10.82 2.15 -11.62
N GLY A 6 10.85 0.96 -12.22
CA GLY A 6 12.09 0.38 -12.72
C GLY A 6 11.88 -1.03 -13.26
N PRO A 7 12.85 -1.57 -14.01
CA PRO A 7 12.77 -2.92 -14.57
C PRO A 7 12.68 -4.00 -13.47
N PRO A 8 12.30 -5.24 -13.84
CA PRO A 8 12.37 -6.38 -12.93
C PRO A 8 13.80 -6.52 -12.35
N GLY A 9 13.90 -6.87 -11.07
CA GLY A 9 15.19 -7.15 -10.42
C GLY A 9 16.00 -5.94 -9.96
N CYS A 10 15.57 -4.69 -10.18
CA CYS A 10 16.31 -3.50 -9.71
C CYS A 10 16.19 -3.20 -8.20
N GLY A 11 15.58 -4.10 -7.41
CA GLY A 11 15.54 -3.98 -5.95
C GLY A 11 14.43 -3.09 -5.38
N LYS A 12 13.37 -2.77 -6.14
CA LYS A 12 12.21 -1.98 -5.67
C LYS A 12 11.64 -2.48 -4.34
N SER A 13 11.37 -3.79 -4.26
CA SER A 13 10.81 -4.42 -3.05
C SER A 13 11.81 -4.40 -1.88
N MET A 14 13.13 -4.49 -2.16
CA MET A 14 14.18 -4.35 -1.15
C MET A 14 14.21 -2.93 -0.59
N LEU A 15 14.17 -1.91 -1.44
CA LEU A 15 14.12 -0.50 -1.02
C LEU A 15 12.87 -0.24 -0.17
N ALA A 16 11.69 -0.71 -0.61
CA ALA A 16 10.45 -0.54 0.14
C ALA A 16 10.51 -1.16 1.55
N GLN A 17 11.09 -2.36 1.69
CA GLN A 17 11.24 -3.04 2.99
C GLN A 17 12.17 -2.30 3.97
N ARG A 18 13.06 -1.43 3.48
CA ARG A 18 13.96 -0.63 4.33
C ARG A 18 13.33 0.68 4.81
N LEU A 19 12.29 1.17 4.14
CA LEU A 19 11.63 2.44 4.48
C LEU A 19 11.17 2.54 5.95
N PRO A 20 10.56 1.50 6.57
CA PRO A 20 10.17 1.58 7.99
C PRO A 20 11.33 1.91 8.93
N GLY A 21 12.55 1.45 8.61
CA GLY A 21 13.75 1.74 9.40
C GLY A 21 14.29 3.16 9.24
N LEU A 22 13.80 3.91 8.24
CA LEU A 22 14.13 5.33 8.03
C LEU A 22 13.08 6.26 8.64
N LEU A 23 11.91 5.74 9.01
CA LEU A 23 10.85 6.51 9.65
C LEU A 23 11.18 6.71 11.13
N PRO A 24 10.76 7.84 11.73
CA PRO A 24 10.90 8.04 13.17
C PRO A 24 10.12 6.97 13.94
N PRO A 25 10.60 6.55 15.12
CA PRO A 25 9.86 5.62 15.97
C PRO A 25 8.50 6.24 16.34
N LEU A 26 7.49 5.38 16.46
CA LEU A 26 6.16 5.78 16.87
C LEU A 26 6.18 6.33 18.29
N GLU A 27 5.58 7.51 18.45
CA GLU A 27 5.23 7.99 19.76
C GLU A 27 4.29 7.01 20.48
N ARG A 28 4.32 7.04 21.81
CA ARG A 28 3.57 6.08 22.64
C ARG A 28 2.07 6.02 22.29
N ALA A 29 1.44 7.16 22.01
CA ALA A 29 0.02 7.20 21.62
C ALA A 29 -0.22 6.50 20.27
N ALA A 30 0.61 6.76 19.26
CA ALA A 30 0.54 6.10 17.96
C ALA A 30 0.82 4.59 18.08
N ALA A 31 1.80 4.19 18.88
CA ALA A 31 2.08 2.77 19.14
C ALA A 31 0.88 2.05 19.77
N LEU A 32 0.12 2.71 20.65
CA LEU A 32 -1.11 2.18 21.24
C LEU A 32 -2.23 2.03 20.21
N GLU A 33 -2.40 3.00 19.30
CA GLU A 33 -3.35 2.88 18.18
C GLU A 33 -3.05 1.63 17.35
N VAL A 34 -1.78 1.41 16.99
CA VAL A 34 -1.34 0.24 16.22
C VAL A 34 -1.50 -1.07 17.00
N ALA A 35 -1.20 -1.07 18.30
CA ALA A 35 -1.43 -2.23 19.16
C ALA A 35 -2.92 -2.60 19.25
N ALA A 36 -3.81 -1.60 19.36
CA ALA A 36 -5.25 -1.82 19.41
C ALA A 36 -5.78 -2.47 18.11
N VAL A 37 -5.32 -2.02 16.94
CA VAL A 37 -5.69 -2.64 15.65
C VAL A 37 -5.22 -4.10 15.60
N ARG A 38 -3.99 -4.40 16.03
CA ARG A 38 -3.46 -5.77 16.08
C ARG A 38 -4.26 -6.68 17.02
N SER A 39 -4.65 -6.16 18.18
CA SER A 39 -5.49 -6.87 19.15
C SER A 39 -6.83 -7.27 18.55
N VAL A 40 -7.52 -6.35 17.85
CA VAL A 40 -8.81 -6.64 17.20
C VAL A 40 -8.67 -7.63 16.04
N ALA A 41 -7.50 -7.66 15.38
CA ALA A 41 -7.19 -8.64 14.35
C ALA A 41 -6.97 -10.07 14.91
N GLY A 42 -6.97 -10.26 16.23
CA GLY A 42 -6.75 -11.54 16.88
C GLY A 42 -5.27 -11.91 17.05
N ARG A 43 -4.35 -10.94 16.93
CA ARG A 43 -2.90 -11.13 17.16
C ARG A 43 -2.53 -10.77 18.61
N LEU A 44 -3.14 -11.47 19.57
CA LEU A 44 -3.02 -11.14 21.00
C LEU A 44 -1.60 -11.38 21.55
N ASP A 45 -0.88 -12.39 21.04
CA ASP A 45 0.51 -12.66 21.43
C ASP A 45 1.46 -11.50 21.02
N ASP A 46 1.16 -10.84 19.89
CA ASP A 46 1.88 -9.65 19.41
C ASP A 46 1.43 -8.35 20.10
N ALA A 47 0.19 -8.30 20.61
CA ALA A 47 -0.40 -7.10 21.21
C ALA A 47 0.19 -6.77 22.60
N ALA A 48 0.81 -7.75 23.26
CA ALA A 48 1.46 -7.57 24.57
C ALA A 48 2.72 -6.67 24.48
N ARG A 49 3.30 -6.50 23.29
CA ARG A 49 4.48 -5.67 23.08
C ARG A 49 4.07 -4.35 22.43
N LEU A 50 4.23 -3.27 23.19
CA LEU A 50 4.12 -1.93 22.64
C LEU A 50 5.34 -1.63 21.77
N ASP A 51 5.29 -2.10 20.52
CA ASP A 51 6.32 -1.85 19.53
C ASP A 51 6.22 -0.39 19.02
N GLN A 52 7.35 0.30 19.04
CA GLN A 52 7.49 1.65 18.48
C GLN A 52 7.96 1.62 17.02
N ALA A 53 8.29 0.45 16.46
CA ALA A 53 8.60 0.34 15.05
C ALA A 53 7.34 0.58 14.19
N PRO A 54 7.39 1.46 13.18
CA PRO A 54 6.30 1.60 12.22
C PRO A 54 6.01 0.27 11.51
N PRO A 55 4.74 -0.16 11.42
CA PRO A 55 4.39 -1.43 10.78
C PRO A 55 4.69 -1.40 9.27
N PHE A 56 5.02 -2.56 8.70
CA PHE A 56 5.15 -2.74 7.27
C PHE A 56 4.23 -3.87 6.80
N ARG A 57 3.38 -3.58 5.81
CA ARG A 57 2.50 -4.57 5.18
C ARG A 57 2.75 -4.60 3.69
N ALA A 58 2.90 -5.79 3.12
CA ALA A 58 3.13 -6.00 1.68
C ALA A 58 2.18 -7.09 1.16
N PRO A 59 0.88 -6.81 1.02
CA PRO A 59 -0.06 -7.76 0.47
C PRO A 59 0.24 -8.10 -1.00
N HIS A 60 -0.06 -9.33 -1.39
CA HIS A 60 0.02 -9.76 -2.79
C HIS A 60 -1.13 -9.14 -3.60
N HIS A 61 -0.95 -8.85 -4.89
CA HIS A 61 -1.99 -8.25 -5.75
C HIS A 61 -3.26 -9.11 -5.91
N ALA A 62 -3.18 -10.40 -5.60
CA ALA A 62 -4.32 -11.33 -5.52
C ALA A 62 -5.19 -11.14 -4.24
N THR A 63 -4.86 -10.18 -3.38
CA THR A 63 -5.60 -9.89 -2.14
C THR A 63 -7.01 -9.40 -2.45
N THR A 64 -8.00 -9.97 -1.74
CA THR A 64 -9.40 -9.56 -1.91
C THR A 64 -9.66 -8.18 -1.29
N ALA A 65 -10.74 -7.52 -1.71
CA ALA A 65 -11.16 -6.25 -1.11
C ALA A 65 -11.36 -6.36 0.41
N ALA A 66 -11.92 -7.48 0.89
CA ALA A 66 -12.13 -7.72 2.31
C ALA A 66 -10.82 -7.92 3.09
N ALA A 67 -9.77 -8.48 2.45
CA ALA A 67 -8.46 -8.61 3.08
C ALA A 67 -7.68 -7.28 3.06
N LEU A 68 -7.78 -6.49 1.98
CA LEU A 68 -7.09 -5.20 1.88
C LEU A 68 -7.70 -4.13 2.80
N LEU A 69 -9.02 -3.95 2.72
CA LEU A 69 -9.74 -2.87 3.43
C LEU A 69 -10.31 -3.35 4.77
N GLY A 70 -10.57 -4.65 4.90
CA GLY A 70 -11.25 -5.22 6.06
C GLY A 70 -12.64 -5.73 5.71
N GLY A 71 -13.14 -6.64 6.54
CA GLY A 71 -14.37 -7.35 6.24
C GLY A 71 -14.73 -8.39 7.29
N GLY A 72 -15.52 -9.39 6.89
CA GLY A 72 -16.08 -10.41 7.78
C GLY A 72 -17.61 -10.39 7.79
N SER A 73 -18.19 -11.58 7.87
CA SER A 73 -19.65 -11.82 7.87
C SER A 73 -20.30 -11.71 9.26
N GLY A 74 -19.49 -11.69 10.33
CA GLY A 74 -19.95 -11.54 11.72
C GLY A 74 -19.33 -10.31 12.37
N VAL A 75 -18.11 -10.47 12.89
CA VAL A 75 -17.31 -9.36 13.43
C VAL A 75 -16.51 -8.75 12.29
N ALA A 76 -16.71 -7.46 12.03
CA ALA A 76 -15.85 -6.72 11.11
C ALA A 76 -14.41 -6.75 11.65
N ARG A 77 -13.44 -7.04 10.79
CA ARG A 77 -12.01 -7.08 11.11
C ARG A 77 -11.25 -6.09 10.26
N PRO A 78 -10.16 -5.51 10.78
CA PRO A 78 -9.30 -4.63 9.99
C PRO A 78 -8.64 -5.40 8.84
N GLY A 79 -8.43 -4.72 7.72
CA GLY A 79 -7.63 -5.24 6.60
C GLY A 79 -6.17 -4.83 6.67
N GLU A 80 -5.42 -5.20 5.64
CA GLU A 80 -4.00 -4.85 5.45
C GLU A 80 -3.73 -3.35 5.55
N LEU A 81 -4.62 -2.51 5.04
CA LEU A 81 -4.48 -1.06 5.10
C LEU A 81 -4.50 -0.55 6.55
N SER A 82 -5.42 -1.03 7.39
CA SER A 82 -5.48 -0.66 8.80
C SER A 82 -4.37 -1.31 9.62
N LEU A 83 -3.95 -2.53 9.27
CA LEU A 83 -2.79 -3.19 9.88
C LEU A 83 -1.47 -2.44 9.60
N ALA A 84 -1.41 -1.63 8.54
CA ALA A 84 -0.29 -0.76 8.21
C ALA A 84 -0.37 0.63 8.86
N HIS A 85 -1.40 0.93 9.68
CA HIS A 85 -1.60 2.25 10.26
C HIS A 85 -0.34 2.78 10.96
N ARG A 86 -0.02 4.06 10.75
CA ARG A 86 1.20 4.76 11.19
C ARG A 86 2.50 4.19 10.63
N GLY A 87 2.42 3.30 9.65
CA GLY A 87 3.58 2.73 8.98
C GLY A 87 3.42 2.75 7.47
N VAL A 88 3.90 1.69 6.83
CA VAL A 88 4.01 1.57 5.38
C VAL A 88 3.09 0.47 4.87
N LEU A 89 2.28 0.80 3.88
CA LEU A 89 1.62 -0.19 3.02
C LEU A 89 2.39 -0.21 1.70
N PHE A 90 3.01 -1.34 1.39
CA PHE A 90 3.71 -1.58 0.14
C PHE A 90 2.84 -2.37 -0.83
N MET A 91 2.62 -1.83 -2.02
CA MET A 91 1.92 -2.50 -3.12
C MET A 91 2.89 -2.74 -4.26
N ASP A 92 3.42 -3.95 -4.33
CA ASP A 92 4.22 -4.36 -5.48
C ASP A 92 3.31 -4.63 -6.69
N GLU A 93 3.91 -4.53 -7.88
CA GLU A 93 3.23 -4.78 -9.15
C GLU A 93 1.91 -4.00 -9.26
N LEU A 94 1.93 -2.69 -8.98
CA LEU A 94 0.73 -1.87 -8.82
C LEU A 94 -0.30 -2.06 -9.94
N PHE A 95 0.17 -2.17 -11.19
CA PHE A 95 -0.69 -2.34 -12.35
C PHE A 95 -1.31 -3.74 -12.50
N GLU A 96 -0.91 -4.74 -11.70
CA GLU A 96 -1.58 -6.05 -11.63
C GLU A 96 -2.75 -6.06 -10.64
N TRP A 97 -2.90 -5.01 -9.83
CA TRP A 97 -4.06 -4.88 -8.96
C TRP A 97 -5.32 -4.56 -9.77
N PRO A 98 -6.49 -5.08 -9.38
CA PRO A 98 -7.74 -4.70 -10.00
C PRO A 98 -7.97 -3.19 -9.83
N ARG A 99 -8.23 -2.47 -10.93
CA ARG A 99 -8.54 -1.02 -10.91
C ARG A 99 -9.63 -0.67 -9.90
N SER A 100 -10.68 -1.49 -9.83
CA SER A 100 -11.79 -1.32 -8.88
C SER A 100 -11.40 -1.45 -7.41
N LEU A 101 -10.29 -2.14 -7.10
CA LEU A 101 -9.74 -2.24 -5.75
C LEU A 101 -8.84 -1.06 -5.44
N LEU A 102 -8.01 -0.62 -6.41
CA LEU A 102 -7.21 0.60 -6.32
C LEU A 102 -8.08 1.83 -6.07
N ASP A 103 -9.18 1.99 -6.82
CA ASP A 103 -10.10 3.12 -6.67
C ASP A 103 -10.71 3.22 -5.26
N ARG A 104 -10.88 2.08 -4.57
CA ARG A 104 -11.40 2.03 -3.21
C ARG A 104 -10.39 2.48 -2.15
N LEU A 105 -9.10 2.58 -2.49
CA LEU A 105 -8.09 3.12 -1.58
C LEU A 105 -8.15 4.65 -1.47
N ARG A 106 -8.76 5.33 -2.45
CA ARG A 106 -8.77 6.80 -2.51
C ARG A 106 -9.33 7.44 -1.24
N GLU A 107 -10.52 7.03 -0.82
CA GLU A 107 -11.20 7.59 0.35
C GLU A 107 -10.46 7.24 1.66
N PRO A 108 -10.04 5.99 1.92
CA PRO A 108 -9.21 5.68 3.09
C PRO A 108 -7.89 6.43 3.17
N LEU A 109 -7.21 6.66 2.04
CA LEU A 109 -5.96 7.44 2.00
C LEU A 109 -6.21 8.93 2.25
N GLU A 110 -7.41 9.43 1.96
CA GLU A 110 -7.83 10.81 2.23
C GLU A 110 -8.21 11.02 3.69
N GLU A 111 -9.13 10.20 4.20
CA GLU A 111 -9.67 10.37 5.54
C GLU A 111 -8.75 9.78 6.62
N GLY A 112 -7.86 8.86 6.22
CA GLY A 112 -7.01 8.11 7.14
C GLY A 112 -7.78 7.08 7.97
N VAL A 113 -8.95 6.64 7.50
CA VAL A 113 -9.79 5.62 8.16
C VAL A 113 -10.46 4.69 7.13
N VAL A 114 -10.74 3.45 7.51
CA VAL A 114 -11.64 2.57 6.77
C VAL A 114 -12.95 2.42 7.54
N ARG A 115 -14.07 2.63 6.84
CA ARG A 115 -15.43 2.49 7.37
C ARG A 115 -16.04 1.20 6.86
N LEU A 116 -16.41 0.30 7.78
CA LEU A 116 -17.07 -0.96 7.46
C LEU A 116 -18.49 -0.93 7.99
N SER A 117 -19.45 -0.66 7.10
CA SER A 117 -20.88 -0.73 7.41
C SER A 117 -21.42 -2.14 7.18
N ARG A 118 -22.10 -2.70 8.18
CA ARG A 118 -22.78 -4.01 8.14
C ARG A 118 -24.18 -3.89 8.70
N ALA A 119 -25.03 -4.87 8.39
CA ALA A 119 -26.44 -4.89 8.78
C ALA A 119 -26.67 -4.70 10.30
N LYS A 120 -25.71 -5.07 11.15
CA LYS A 120 -25.82 -5.00 12.61
C LYS A 120 -24.95 -3.93 13.28
N ALA A 121 -23.96 -3.37 12.58
CA ALA A 121 -23.02 -2.39 13.16
C ALA A 121 -22.20 -1.69 12.07
N SER A 122 -21.72 -0.47 12.35
CA SER A 122 -20.66 0.19 11.61
C SER A 122 -19.41 0.25 12.48
N VAL A 123 -18.25 -0.09 11.89
CA VAL A 123 -16.95 -0.06 12.57
C VAL A 123 -15.99 0.82 11.77
N ILE A 124 -15.18 1.59 12.48
CA ILE A 124 -14.16 2.46 11.90
C ILE A 124 -12.80 1.96 12.36
N TYR A 125 -11.90 1.73 11.41
CA TYR A 125 -10.50 1.41 11.69
C TYR A 125 -9.59 2.53 11.21
N PRO A 126 -8.55 2.91 11.97
CA PRO A 126 -7.58 3.87 11.49
C PRO A 126 -6.75 3.28 10.34
N ALA A 127 -6.31 4.14 9.42
CA ALA A 127 -5.69 3.77 8.15
C ALA A 127 -4.74 4.85 7.59
N ARG A 128 -4.22 5.74 8.44
CA ARG A 128 -3.14 6.67 8.04
C ARG A 128 -1.87 5.88 7.75
N VAL A 129 -1.47 5.78 6.48
CA VAL A 129 -0.29 5.02 6.05
C VAL A 129 0.54 5.83 5.07
N GLN A 130 1.84 5.56 5.03
CA GLN A 130 2.66 5.85 3.86
C GLN A 130 2.43 4.74 2.84
N LEU A 131 1.60 5.01 1.82
CA LEU A 131 1.51 4.14 0.66
C LEU A 131 2.81 4.24 -0.17
N VAL A 132 3.41 3.08 -0.45
CA VAL A 132 4.56 2.92 -1.33
C VAL A 132 4.16 1.92 -2.40
N CYS A 133 4.27 2.31 -3.66
CA CYS A 133 3.93 1.47 -4.78
C CYS A 133 5.17 1.16 -5.60
N ALA A 134 5.21 -0.02 -6.22
CA ALA A 134 6.22 -0.38 -7.19
C ALA A 134 5.56 -0.89 -8.47
N ALA A 135 6.14 -0.54 -9.62
CA ALA A 135 5.74 -1.12 -10.88
C ALA A 135 6.88 -1.11 -11.91
N ASN A 136 6.69 -1.88 -12.97
CA ASN A 136 7.53 -1.77 -14.15
C ASN A 136 7.04 -0.57 -14.99
N PRO A 137 7.92 0.08 -15.77
CA PRO A 137 7.52 1.19 -16.64
C PRO A 137 6.64 0.74 -17.83
N CYS A 138 6.68 -0.57 -18.15
CA CYS A 138 5.92 -1.19 -19.22
C CYS A 138 5.60 -2.67 -18.88
N PRO A 139 4.61 -3.29 -19.55
CA PRO A 139 4.25 -4.67 -19.25
C PRO A 139 5.29 -5.69 -19.72
N CYS A 140 6.15 -5.36 -20.71
CA CYS A 140 7.17 -6.32 -21.16
C CYS A 140 8.36 -6.45 -20.19
N GLY A 141 8.56 -5.47 -19.29
CA GLY A 141 9.64 -5.47 -18.31
C GLY A 141 11.06 -5.44 -18.90
N LYS A 142 11.22 -5.15 -20.20
CA LYS A 142 12.51 -5.12 -20.88
C LYS A 142 13.05 -3.70 -20.98
N GLU A 143 14.37 -3.59 -21.04
CA GLU A 143 15.10 -2.36 -21.30
C GLU A 143 16.17 -2.63 -22.37
N PRO A 144 16.02 -2.10 -23.62
CA PRO A 144 14.96 -1.20 -24.07
C PRO A 144 13.59 -1.88 -24.22
N CYS A 145 12.52 -1.10 -24.00
CA CYS A 145 11.13 -1.54 -24.13
C CYS A 145 10.78 -1.87 -25.59
N SER A 146 9.96 -2.90 -25.81
CA SER A 146 9.44 -3.29 -27.13
C SER A 146 7.91 -3.19 -27.26
N CYS A 147 7.24 -2.55 -26.30
CA CYS A 147 5.78 -2.35 -26.33
C CYS A 147 5.40 -1.24 -27.32
N SER A 148 4.23 -1.36 -27.95
CA SER A 148 3.66 -0.27 -28.74
C SER A 148 3.11 0.83 -27.84
N ASP A 149 2.97 2.05 -28.38
CA ASP A 149 2.37 3.18 -27.66
C ASP A 149 0.96 2.87 -27.16
N ALA A 150 0.16 2.14 -27.94
CA ALA A 150 -1.18 1.68 -27.53
C ALA A 150 -1.11 0.75 -26.31
N THR A 151 -0.17 -0.19 -26.28
CA THR A 151 0.03 -1.08 -25.12
C THR A 151 0.47 -0.30 -23.88
N LEU A 152 1.35 0.69 -24.04
CA LEU A 152 1.79 1.55 -22.93
C LEU A 152 0.65 2.41 -22.39
N ALA A 153 -0.20 2.95 -23.25
CA ALA A 153 -1.39 3.71 -22.85
C ALA A 153 -2.35 2.83 -22.02
N THR A 154 -2.76 1.67 -22.55
CA THR A 154 -3.64 0.72 -21.82
C THR A 154 -3.04 0.29 -20.48
N TYR A 155 -1.72 0.08 -20.41
CA TYR A 155 -1.04 -0.30 -19.17
C TYR A 155 -1.16 0.79 -18.10
N ARG A 156 -0.96 2.06 -18.48
CA ARG A 156 -1.04 3.21 -17.57
C ARG A 156 -2.47 3.51 -17.12
N GLU A 157 -3.48 3.26 -17.96
CA GLU A 157 -4.90 3.44 -17.64
C GLU A 157 -5.42 2.55 -16.49
N ARG A 158 -4.68 1.50 -16.13
CA ARG A 158 -5.02 0.64 -14.98
C ARG A 158 -5.01 1.40 -13.66
N LEU A 159 -4.26 2.49 -13.58
CA LEU A 159 -4.31 3.43 -12.46
C LEU A 159 -5.26 4.58 -12.80
N SER A 160 -6.26 4.82 -11.97
CA SER A 160 -7.17 5.95 -12.17
C SER A 160 -6.46 7.28 -11.91
N GLY A 161 -6.81 8.32 -12.68
CA GLY A 161 -6.29 9.69 -12.49
C GLY A 161 -6.33 10.14 -11.03
N PRO A 162 -7.47 10.04 -10.32
CA PRO A 162 -7.55 10.47 -8.93
C PRO A 162 -6.62 9.73 -7.95
N LEU A 163 -6.24 8.48 -8.23
CA LEU A 163 -5.24 7.77 -7.42
C LEU A 163 -3.82 8.09 -7.87
N ALA A 164 -3.60 8.26 -9.17
CA ALA A 164 -2.33 8.72 -9.74
C ALA A 164 -1.94 10.11 -9.20
N ASP A 165 -2.89 11.04 -9.12
CA ASP A 165 -2.71 12.38 -8.55
C ASP A 165 -2.28 12.30 -7.08
N ARG A 166 -2.82 11.34 -6.31
CA ARG A 166 -2.43 11.12 -4.91
C ARG A 166 -1.06 10.47 -4.75
N LEU A 167 -0.64 9.69 -5.74
CA LEU A 167 0.70 9.13 -5.77
C LEU A 167 1.74 10.17 -6.19
N ASP A 168 1.34 11.43 -6.41
CA ASP A 168 2.17 12.51 -6.94
C ASP A 168 3.00 12.02 -8.15
N LEU A 169 2.33 11.33 -9.08
CA LEU A 169 2.92 10.93 -10.35
C LEU A 169 3.11 12.16 -11.27
N GLU A 170 3.78 13.18 -10.78
CA GLU A 170 4.41 14.21 -11.60
C GLU A 170 5.80 13.71 -12.02
N PRO A 171 6.12 13.67 -13.32
CA PRO A 171 7.47 13.34 -13.78
C PRO A 171 8.52 14.21 -13.06
N GLY A 172 9.36 13.59 -12.21
CA GLY A 172 10.53 14.22 -11.58
C GLY A 172 10.40 14.68 -10.12
N ARG A 173 9.25 14.52 -9.43
CA ARG A 173 9.12 14.91 -8.00
C ARG A 173 9.07 13.73 -7.01
N ASP A 174 8.23 12.73 -7.24
CA ASP A 174 8.02 11.60 -6.30
C ASP A 174 8.07 10.21 -6.97
N VAL A 175 8.53 10.18 -8.22
CA VAL A 175 8.88 8.95 -8.93
C VAL A 175 10.37 8.70 -8.73
N LEU A 176 10.70 7.68 -7.94
CA LEU A 176 12.08 7.19 -7.88
C LEU A 176 12.28 6.19 -9.02
N GLU A 177 13.02 6.61 -10.04
CA GLU A 177 13.54 5.71 -11.06
C GLU A 177 14.65 4.86 -10.45
N VAL A 178 14.34 3.58 -10.22
CA VAL A 178 15.29 2.62 -9.69
C VAL A 178 16.02 2.01 -10.88
N GLY A 179 17.09 2.67 -11.32
CA GLY A 179 17.95 2.21 -12.40
C GLY A 179 18.78 0.98 -12.04
N THR A 180 19.17 0.21 -13.05
CA THR A 180 20.13 -0.91 -12.92
C THR A 180 21.56 -0.36 -12.80
N GLY A 181 21.87 0.27 -11.67
CA GLY A 181 23.25 0.59 -11.28
C GLY A 181 23.99 -0.66 -10.79
N CYS A 182 24.04 -1.72 -11.59
CA CYS A 182 24.93 -2.86 -11.39
C CYS A 182 25.82 -2.95 -12.63
N GLY A 183 26.83 -2.07 -12.66
CA GLY A 183 28.08 -2.34 -13.37
C GLY A 183 29.03 -3.13 -12.47
#